data_AF-A0A965VIK0-F1
#
_entry.id   AF-A0A965VIK0-F1
#
_cell.length_a   1.000
_cell.length_b   1.000
_cell.length_c   1.000
_cell.angle_alpha   90.00
_cell.angle_beta   90.00
_cell.angle_gamma   90.00
#
_symmetry.space_group_name_H-M   'P 1'
#
loop_
_entity.id
_entity.type
_entity.pdbx_description
1 polymer ?
#
loop_
_entity_poly.entity_id
_entity_poly.type
_entity_poly.pdbx_seq_one_letter_code
_entity_poly.pdbx_strand_id
1 'polypeptide(L)'
;IPGVLVFETNAFSTYDVAQEEMQALEAQLSALELSQIAMIVIADKSEFVAANLNNFVWSTFTKCNPSHDMYGIQAFTHNKHWGCKGPLVMDARTKPHHAPALEKDPSVEQSVSALLSRYGY
;
A
#
# COMPACT_ATOMS: atom_id res chain seq x y z
N ILE A 1 4.22 -5.15 -10.76
CA ILE A 1 3.46 -4.52 -11.87
C ILE A 1 4.36 -3.45 -12.47
N PRO A 2 4.55 -3.38 -13.80
CA PRO A 2 5.40 -2.34 -14.39
C PRO A 2 4.96 -0.93 -13.96
N GLY A 3 5.93 -0.10 -13.57
CA GLY A 3 5.68 1.28 -13.13
C GLY A 3 5.09 1.45 -11.72
N VAL A 4 4.91 0.36 -10.95
CA VAL A 4 4.50 0.42 -9.55
C VAL A 4 5.64 -0.05 -8.66
N LEU A 5 6.05 0.81 -7.72
CA LEU A 5 7.00 0.50 -6.67
C LEU A 5 6.25 0.34 -5.34
N VAL A 6 6.67 -0.59 -4.49
CA VAL A 6 6.10 -0.77 -3.15
C VAL A 6 7.21 -0.59 -2.13
N PHE A 7 7.00 0.30 -1.16
CA PHE A 7 7.86 0.43 0.02
C PHE A 7 7.20 -0.19 1.24
N GLU A 8 8.00 -0.91 2.00
CA GLU A 8 7.68 -1.31 3.35
C GLU A 8 8.30 -0.33 4.32
N THR A 9 7.49 0.22 5.22
CA THR A 9 7.93 1.18 6.23
C THR A 9 7.43 0.74 7.60
N ASN A 10 7.70 1.56 8.62
CA ASN A 10 7.06 1.39 9.92
C ASN A 10 5.53 1.39 9.78
N ALA A 11 4.87 0.66 10.68
CA ALA A 11 3.42 0.62 10.77
C ALA A 11 2.85 2.03 10.94
N PHE A 12 1.70 2.28 10.31
CA PHE A 12 0.99 3.54 10.46
C PHE A 12 0.68 3.80 11.95
N SER A 13 0.91 5.03 12.39
CA SER A 13 0.60 5.47 13.76
C SER A 13 -0.54 6.48 13.76
N THR A 14 -0.28 7.70 13.26
CA THR A 14 -1.25 8.78 13.09
C THR A 14 -1.05 9.45 11.74
N TYR A 15 -2.06 10.21 11.29
CA TYR A 15 -1.95 10.97 10.04
C TYR A 15 -0.89 12.07 10.10
N ASP A 16 -0.66 12.68 11.27
CA ASP A 16 0.38 13.70 11.44
C ASP A 16 1.77 13.09 11.23
N VAL A 17 2.03 11.92 11.82
CA VAL A 17 3.30 11.20 11.61
C VAL A 17 3.44 10.71 10.18
N ALA A 18 2.37 10.17 9.58
CA ALA A 18 2.38 9.75 8.19
C ALA A 18 2.70 10.93 7.24
N GLN A 19 2.16 12.11 7.51
CA GLN A 19 2.46 13.33 6.77
C GLN A 19 3.96 13.67 6.83
N GLU A 20 4.57 13.62 8.01
CA GLU A 20 6.01 13.85 8.19
C GLU A 20 6.85 12.80 7.45
N GLU A 21 6.48 11.52 7.53
CA GLU A 21 7.14 10.43 6.81
C GLU A 21 7.07 10.63 5.28
N MET A 22 5.91 11.03 4.75
CA MET A 22 5.74 11.29 3.32
C MET A 22 6.51 12.52 2.85
N GLN A 23 6.62 13.56 3.68
CA GLN A 23 7.48 14.72 3.41
C GLN A 23 8.96 14.33 3.38
N ALA A 24 9.41 13.50 4.32
CA ALA A 24 10.78 12.99 4.33
C ALA A 24 11.09 12.11 3.10
N LEU A 25 10.11 11.33 2.64
CA LEU A 25 10.21 10.55 1.41
C LEU A 25 10.29 11.47 0.19
N GLU A 26 9.42 12.47 0.10
CA GLU A 26 9.42 13.47 -0.98
C GLU A 26 10.76 14.18 -1.07
N ALA A 27 11.32 14.64 0.05
CA ALA A 27 12.61 15.31 0.09
C ALA A 27 13.74 14.45 -0.49
N GLN A 28 13.74 13.14 -0.21
CA GLN A 28 14.74 12.19 -0.71
C GLN A 28 14.57 11.88 -2.20
N LEU A 29 13.33 11.85 -2.69
CA LEU A 29 13.01 11.43 -4.05
C LEU A 29 12.91 12.59 -5.05
N SER A 30 12.69 13.82 -4.57
CA SER A 30 12.39 15.00 -5.40
C SER A 30 13.44 15.31 -6.47
N ALA A 31 14.72 14.99 -6.21
CA ALA A 31 15.85 15.25 -7.10
C ALA A 31 16.21 14.06 -8.02
N LEU A 32 15.56 12.90 -7.84
CA LEU A 32 15.83 11.71 -8.62
C LEU A 32 15.02 11.71 -9.91
N GLU A 33 15.54 11.00 -10.93
CA GLU A 33 14.76 10.73 -12.13
C GLU A 33 13.88 9.49 -11.92
N LEU A 34 12.57 9.69 -12.00
CA LEU A 34 11.55 8.70 -11.63
C LEU A 34 10.54 8.45 -12.76
N SER A 35 10.85 8.86 -13.99
CA SER A 35 9.95 8.80 -15.15
C SER A 35 9.43 7.41 -15.52
N GLN A 36 10.06 6.33 -15.03
CA GLN A 36 9.58 4.95 -15.21
C GLN A 36 8.65 4.46 -14.10
N ILE A 37 8.45 5.24 -13.04
CA ILE A 37 7.60 4.91 -11.90
C ILE A 37 6.37 5.81 -11.96
N ALA A 38 5.20 5.20 -12.13
CA ALA A 38 3.92 5.92 -12.11
C ALA A 38 3.39 6.06 -10.68
N MET A 39 3.61 5.04 -9.84
CA MET A 39 3.02 4.94 -8.51
C MET A 39 4.00 4.33 -7.51
N ILE A 40 4.00 4.87 -6.30
CA ILE A 40 4.65 4.32 -5.11
C ILE A 40 3.55 3.97 -4.11
N VAL A 41 3.55 2.74 -3.60
CA VAL A 41 2.64 2.30 -2.54
C VAL A 41 3.45 2.12 -1.26
N ILE A 42 3.01 2.75 -0.18
CA ILE A 42 3.54 2.51 1.17
C ILE A 42 2.67 1.43 1.80
N ALA A 43 3.26 0.32 2.23
CA ALA A 43 2.52 -0.83 2.72
C ALA A 43 3.17 -1.46 3.96
N ASP A 44 2.39 -2.27 4.69
CA ASP A 44 2.88 -3.01 5.85
C ASP A 44 3.82 -4.17 5.45
N LYS A 45 3.62 -4.77 4.27
CA LYS A 45 4.38 -5.91 3.75
C LYS A 45 4.56 -5.80 2.24
N SER A 46 5.70 -5.28 1.81
CA SER A 46 5.99 -5.02 0.39
C SER A 46 5.96 -6.28 -0.47
N GLU A 47 6.55 -7.38 0.04
CA GLU A 47 6.59 -8.67 -0.65
C GLU A 47 5.18 -9.20 -0.96
N PHE A 48 4.25 -9.11 -0.01
CA PHE A 48 2.88 -9.55 -0.20
C PHE A 48 2.16 -8.73 -1.26
N VAL A 49 2.27 -7.40 -1.19
CA VAL A 49 1.61 -6.48 -2.14
C VAL A 49 2.17 -6.66 -3.55
N ALA A 50 3.49 -6.82 -3.69
CA ALA A 50 4.16 -6.96 -4.98
C ALA A 50 4.01 -8.34 -5.61
N ALA A 51 3.65 -9.37 -4.83
CA ALA A 51 3.62 -10.77 -5.28
C ALA A 51 2.73 -11.01 -6.51
N ASN A 52 1.57 -10.35 -6.60
CA ASN A 52 0.66 -10.49 -7.73
C ASN A 52 -0.31 -9.30 -7.83
N LEU A 53 -1.02 -9.23 -8.96
CA LEU A 53 -1.98 -8.16 -9.24
C LEU A 53 -3.13 -8.10 -8.22
N ASN A 54 -3.65 -9.25 -7.79
CA ASN A 54 -4.78 -9.29 -6.87
C ASN A 54 -4.40 -8.72 -5.50
N ASN A 55 -3.21 -9.07 -4.98
CA ASN A 55 -2.70 -8.54 -3.72
C ASN A 55 -2.45 -7.03 -3.82
N PHE A 56 -1.88 -6.55 -4.92
CA PHE A 56 -1.71 -5.11 -5.16
C PHE A 56 -3.04 -4.38 -5.15
N VAL A 57 -4.02 -4.83 -5.95
CA VAL A 57 -5.32 -4.17 -6.06
C VAL A 57 -6.04 -4.18 -4.71
N TRP A 58 -6.11 -5.34 -4.07
CA TRP A 58 -6.79 -5.47 -2.78
C TRP A 58 -6.12 -4.62 -1.72
N SER A 59 -4.81 -4.76 -1.51
CA SER A 59 -4.11 -4.05 -0.42
C SER A 59 -4.13 -2.54 -0.62
N THR A 60 -3.89 -2.07 -1.84
CA THR A 60 -3.75 -0.64 -2.13
C THR A 60 -5.11 0.06 -2.04
N PHE A 61 -6.13 -0.44 -2.74
CA PHE A 61 -7.39 0.29 -2.91
C PHE A 61 -8.39 0.04 -1.79
N THR A 62 -8.23 -1.00 -0.96
CA THR A 62 -9.11 -1.21 0.21
C THR A 62 -8.61 -0.52 1.48
N LYS A 63 -7.35 -0.09 1.52
CA LYS A 63 -6.73 0.55 2.70
C LYS A 63 -6.37 2.02 2.50
N CYS A 64 -6.54 2.55 1.29
CA CYS A 64 -6.26 3.94 0.96
C CYS A 64 -7.54 4.77 0.99
N ASN A 65 -7.54 5.83 1.80
CA ASN A 65 -8.54 6.89 1.82
C ASN A 65 -8.07 8.04 0.91
N PRO A 66 -8.73 8.31 -0.24
CA PRO A 66 -8.29 9.31 -1.19
C PRO A 66 -8.08 10.72 -0.63
N SER A 67 -8.74 11.06 0.48
CA SER A 67 -8.64 12.39 1.09
C SER A 67 -7.45 12.56 2.04
N HIS A 68 -6.87 11.46 2.55
CA HIS A 68 -5.83 11.51 3.59
C HIS A 68 -4.57 10.71 3.24
N ASP A 69 -4.68 9.71 2.36
CA ASP A 69 -3.59 8.76 2.05
C ASP A 69 -2.95 9.02 0.67
N MET A 70 -3.26 10.16 0.05
CA MET A 70 -2.79 10.53 -1.29
C MET A 70 -1.73 11.61 -1.22
N TYR A 71 -0.55 11.29 -1.72
CA TYR A 71 0.61 12.17 -1.75
C TYR A 71 1.25 12.10 -3.14
N GLY A 72 2.27 12.91 -3.39
CA GLY A 72 2.96 12.87 -4.67
C GLY A 72 4.33 13.51 -4.63
N ILE A 73 5.24 12.98 -5.43
CA ILE A 73 6.58 13.56 -5.58
C ILE A 73 6.47 14.83 -6.43
N GLN A 74 7.00 15.94 -5.94
CA GLN A 74 6.81 17.27 -6.53
C GLN A 74 5.31 17.59 -6.70
N ALA A 75 4.52 17.40 -5.64
CA ALA A 75 3.10 17.73 -5.62
C ALA A 75 2.85 19.24 -5.84
N PHE A 76 1.75 19.57 -6.50
CA PHE A 76 1.35 20.95 -6.78
C PHE A 76 -0.17 21.09 -6.80
N THR A 77 -0.63 22.33 -6.65
CA THR A 77 -2.03 22.70 -6.89
C THR A 77 -2.08 23.80 -7.93
N HIS A 78 -2.81 23.58 -9.03
CA HIS A 78 -3.02 24.56 -10.09
C HIS A 78 -4.52 24.67 -10.39
N ASN A 79 -5.10 25.88 -10.31
CA ASN A 79 -6.54 26.11 -10.51
C ASN A 79 -7.45 25.18 -9.68
N LYS A 80 -7.11 24.98 -8.39
CA LYS A 80 -7.79 24.06 -7.45
C LYS A 80 -7.71 22.57 -7.84
N HIS A 81 -6.93 22.22 -8.86
CA HIS A 81 -6.62 20.84 -9.20
C HIS A 81 -5.30 20.46 -8.54
N TRP A 82 -5.33 19.43 -7.69
CA TRP A 82 -4.13 18.86 -7.10
C TRP A 82 -3.53 17.82 -8.05
N GLY A 83 -2.20 17.75 -8.11
CA GLY A 83 -1.47 16.74 -8.86
C GLY A 83 -0.01 16.66 -8.41
N CYS A 84 0.78 15.84 -9.11
CA CYS A 84 2.21 15.70 -8.88
C CYS A 84 2.95 15.53 -10.20
N LYS A 85 4.21 15.99 -10.27
CA LYS A 85 5.04 15.84 -11.48
C LYS A 85 5.80 14.52 -11.51
N GLY A 86 6.12 13.97 -10.34
CA GLY A 86 6.68 12.63 -10.19
C GLY A 86 5.60 11.59 -9.88
N PRO A 87 6.00 10.42 -9.35
CA PRO A 87 5.08 9.36 -9.01
C PRO A 87 4.01 9.79 -8.01
N LEU A 88 2.80 9.26 -8.19
CA LEU A 88 1.76 9.31 -7.17
C LEU A 88 2.14 8.39 -6.00
N VAL A 89 1.98 8.84 -4.77
CA VAL A 89 2.27 8.06 -3.57
C VAL A 89 0.96 7.75 -2.85
N MET A 90 0.69 6.47 -2.59
CA MET A 90 -0.49 6.00 -1.85
C MET A 90 -0.07 5.33 -0.55
N ASP A 91 -0.59 5.79 0.59
CA ASP A 91 -0.41 5.10 1.86
C ASP A 91 -1.47 4.01 2.04
N ALA A 92 -1.07 2.76 1.81
CA ALA A 92 -1.90 1.57 1.96
C ALA A 92 -1.60 0.79 3.25
N ARG A 93 -0.91 1.39 4.23
CA ARG A 93 -0.70 0.78 5.55
C ARG A 93 -2.02 0.60 6.28
N THR A 94 -2.05 -0.33 7.21
CA THR A 94 -3.25 -0.62 8.01
C THR A 94 -3.44 0.47 9.07
N LYS A 95 -4.63 1.10 9.12
CA LYS A 95 -4.96 2.14 10.11
C LYS A 95 -5.69 1.54 11.31
N PRO A 96 -5.64 2.16 12.51
CA PRO A 96 -6.26 1.63 13.73
C PRO A 96 -7.78 1.40 13.66
N HIS A 97 -8.47 2.11 12.76
CA HIS A 97 -9.92 2.00 12.56
C HIS A 97 -10.30 0.97 11.49
N HIS A 98 -9.33 0.36 10.80
CA HIS A 98 -9.60 -0.75 9.90
C HIS A 98 -10.00 -1.99 10.70
N ALA A 99 -10.87 -2.80 10.11
CA ALA A 99 -11.13 -4.13 10.65
C ALA A 99 -9.82 -4.95 10.67
N PRO A 100 -9.60 -5.79 11.69
CA PRO A 100 -8.48 -6.71 11.69
C PRO A 100 -8.56 -7.66 10.47
N ALA A 101 -7.41 -8.17 10.06
CA ALA A 101 -7.33 -9.10 8.94
C ALA A 101 -8.16 -10.36 9.23
N LEU A 102 -8.87 -10.86 8.21
CA LEU A 102 -9.52 -12.16 8.28
C LEU A 102 -8.45 -13.24 8.12
N GLU A 103 -8.01 -13.80 9.23
CA GLU A 103 -7.04 -14.87 9.26
C GLU A 103 -7.74 -16.22 9.39
N LYS A 104 -7.21 -17.25 8.72
CA LYS A 104 -7.72 -18.61 8.86
C LYS A 104 -7.30 -19.17 10.21
N ASP A 105 -8.19 -19.91 10.85
CA ASP A 105 -7.84 -20.71 12.02
C ASP A 105 -7.01 -21.93 11.58
N PRO A 106 -5.75 -22.09 12.04
CA PRO A 106 -4.89 -23.19 11.62
C PRO A 106 -5.45 -24.58 11.96
N SER A 107 -6.19 -24.72 13.06
CA SER A 107 -6.78 -25.98 13.48
C SER A 107 -7.93 -26.39 12.57
N VAL A 108 -8.74 -25.40 12.15
CA VAL A 108 -9.83 -25.62 11.19
C VAL A 108 -9.26 -25.92 9.81
N GLU A 109 -8.22 -25.20 9.39
CA GLU A 109 -7.56 -25.45 8.09
C GLU A 109 -6.97 -26.86 8.02
N GLN A 110 -6.30 -27.32 9.07
CA GLN A 110 -5.78 -28.70 9.16
C GLN A 110 -6.91 -29.73 9.13
N SER A 111 -8.00 -29.49 9.87
CA SER A 111 -9.15 -30.39 9.92
C SER A 111 -9.83 -30.53 8.56
N VAL A 112 -10.02 -29.41 7.85
CA VAL A 112 -10.59 -29.39 6.50
C VAL A 112 -9.66 -30.06 5.50
N SER A 113 -8.35 -29.80 5.55
CA SER A 113 -7.37 -30.45 4.67
C SER A 113 -7.35 -31.99 4.85
N ALA A 114 -7.38 -32.46 6.11
CA ALA A 114 -7.46 -33.89 6.40
C ALA A 114 -8.78 -34.53 5.92
N LEU A 115 -9.88 -33.79 5.91
CA LEU A 115 -11.17 -34.25 5.37
C LEU A 115 -11.14 -34.31 3.84
N LEU A 116 -10.68 -33.25 3.18
CA LEU A 116 -10.66 -33.10 1.72
C LEU A 116 -9.73 -34.12 1.04
N SER A 117 -8.58 -34.41 1.66
CA SER A 117 -7.62 -35.39 1.13
C SER A 117 -8.22 -36.80 0.97
N ARG A 118 -9.23 -37.16 1.78
CA ARG A 118 -9.96 -38.44 1.65
C ARG A 118 -10.80 -38.53 0.38
N TYR A 119 -11.14 -37.38 -0.20
CA TYR A 119 -11.95 -37.25 -1.42
C TYR A 119 -11.12 -36.83 -2.64
N GLY A 120 -9.78 -36.81 -2.52
CA GLY A 120 -8.88 -36.42 -3.61
C GLY A 120 -8.80 -34.92 -3.88
N TYR A 121 -9.16 -34.10 -2.90
CA TYR A 121 -9.02 -32.64 -2.91
C TYR A 121 -7.88 -32.18 -1.98
#